data_AF-A0AAN8ZJI8-F1
#
_entry.id   AF-A0AAN8ZJI8-F1
#
_cell.length_a   1.000
_cell.length_b   1.000
_cell.length_c   1.000
_cell.angle_alpha   90.00
_cell.angle_beta   90.00
_cell.angle_gamma   90.00
#
_symmetry.space_group_name_H-M   'P 1'
#
loop_
_entity.id
_entity.type
_entity.pdbx_description
1 polymer ?
#
loop_
_entity_poly.entity_id
_entity_poly.type
_entity_poly.pdbx_seq_one_letter_code
_entity_poly.pdbx_strand_id
1 'polypeptide(L)'
;MIGNLCFTIFVFFVLIFTIIAATYEPDDPLFHPSTQITNFLTSTSNATFRSDITVAKTGEDFATPNQTVVSSFINITDVDTSSFENAADIAAQSTDCDVGPDTPIQCSDPEVFHLLMKSAIEHFKDIHFYKFGKAVPGSNDTSCDMAWRFRPKEGKTASFYKDYRRFVISRSENCTLSVVSIGEYHSGVNARKRKRNQKPGFEKKPDSGTIQVVGETVNDTLPVVESEKAFRHGKYLLYTNGGDRCKSMNHYLWSFLCALGEAQYLNRTLVMDLSICLSSMYTSSHQDEEGKDFRFYFDFEHLKESASVLDQGQFWSDWNKWQKQDRLNLYLVEDFRVTPMKLAEVKETLIMRKFGSVEPDNYWYRVCEGETESVVQRPWHLIWKSKRLMDIVSSIASRLNWDYDAVHVVRAEKAKNKELWPHLDTDTQPEAILSSLRDKIEEGRKLYIATDEPDTSFFDPLKDKYTTHFLDDYKDLWDEQSDWYRETMKLNNGVAVEFDGYMRISVDTEVFYRGKKQIETFNDLTSDCKDGVNTCTSSS
;
A
#
# COMPACT_ATOMS: atom_id res chain seq x y z
N MET A 1 59.04 -18.76 -37.07
CA MET A 1 58.67 -18.12 -35.80
C MET A 1 57.35 -17.35 -35.85
N ILE A 2 56.98 -16.69 -36.95
CA ILE A 2 55.72 -15.92 -37.06
C ILE A 2 54.44 -16.77 -36.97
N GLY A 3 54.42 -17.97 -37.58
CA GLY A 3 53.24 -18.85 -37.53
C GLY A 3 52.85 -19.34 -36.13
N ASN A 4 53.85 -19.64 -35.28
CA ASN A 4 53.59 -20.06 -33.89
C ASN A 4 53.07 -18.92 -33.02
N LEU A 5 53.47 -17.68 -33.30
CA LEU A 5 53.00 -16.49 -32.59
C LEU A 5 51.53 -16.18 -32.93
N CYS A 6 51.16 -16.27 -34.22
CA CYS A 6 49.77 -16.09 -34.65
C CYS A 6 48.85 -17.19 -34.09
N PHE A 7 49.33 -18.43 -34.00
CA PHE A 7 48.56 -19.54 -33.41
C PHE A 7 48.37 -19.35 -31.90
N THR A 8 49.39 -18.90 -31.17
CA THR A 8 49.24 -18.62 -29.73
C THR A 8 48.30 -17.46 -29.45
N ILE A 9 48.35 -16.39 -30.25
CA ILE A 9 47.40 -15.26 -30.14
C ILE A 9 45.96 -15.73 -30.42
N PHE A 10 45.77 -16.58 -31.43
CA PHE A 10 44.45 -17.14 -31.74
C PHE A 10 43.90 -17.99 -30.59
N VAL A 11 44.71 -18.89 -30.02
CA VAL A 11 44.31 -19.71 -28.86
C VAL A 11 43.98 -18.82 -27.65
N PHE A 12 44.76 -17.77 -27.41
CA PHE A 12 44.48 -16.84 -26.32
C PHE A 12 43.16 -16.08 -26.51
N PHE A 13 42.87 -15.65 -27.74
CA PHE A 13 41.60 -14.99 -28.08
C PHE A 13 40.41 -15.92 -27.90
N VAL A 14 40.51 -17.17 -28.37
CA VAL A 14 39.44 -18.16 -28.22
C VAL A 14 39.18 -18.45 -26.74
N LEU A 15 40.25 -18.54 -25.92
CA LEU A 15 40.14 -18.79 -24.48
C LEU A 15 39.50 -17.61 -23.73
N ILE A 16 39.85 -16.38 -24.07
CA ILE A 16 39.19 -15.18 -23.56
C ILE A 16 37.72 -15.17 -23.96
N PHE A 17 37.40 -15.48 -25.22
CA PHE A 17 36.02 -15.46 -25.70
C PHE A 17 35.17 -16.57 -25.05
N THR A 18 35.76 -17.73 -24.75
CA THR A 18 35.05 -18.81 -24.02
C THR A 18 34.86 -18.47 -22.56
N ILE A 19 35.81 -17.80 -21.90
CA ILE A 19 35.62 -17.30 -20.54
C ILE A 19 34.52 -16.25 -20.54
N ILE A 20 34.56 -15.26 -21.44
CA ILE A 20 33.51 -14.24 -21.56
C ILE A 20 32.17 -14.92 -21.81
N ALA A 21 32.05 -15.83 -22.78
CA ALA A 21 30.78 -16.52 -23.06
C ALA A 21 30.29 -17.40 -21.90
N ALA A 22 31.19 -17.96 -21.08
CA ALA A 22 30.83 -18.75 -19.90
C ALA A 22 30.46 -17.89 -18.69
N THR A 23 30.95 -16.65 -18.61
CA THR A 23 30.64 -15.68 -17.54
C THR A 23 29.62 -14.62 -17.96
N TYR A 24 29.24 -14.58 -19.24
CA TYR A 24 28.27 -13.65 -19.78
C TYR A 24 26.88 -14.20 -19.55
N GLU A 25 26.27 -13.79 -18.44
CA GLU A 25 24.82 -13.81 -18.32
C GLU A 25 24.27 -12.75 -19.27
N PRO A 26 23.51 -13.13 -20.32
CA PRO A 26 22.86 -12.13 -21.15
C PRO A 26 21.83 -11.40 -20.29
N ASP A 27 22.02 -10.09 -20.10
CA ASP A 27 20.96 -9.21 -19.63
C ASP A 27 19.80 -9.32 -20.62
N ASP A 28 18.76 -10.06 -20.25
CA ASP A 28 17.53 -10.22 -21.02
C ASP A 28 16.69 -8.94 -20.84
N PRO A 29 16.58 -8.06 -21.84
CA PRO A 29 16.09 -6.69 -21.68
C PRO A 29 14.56 -6.60 -21.51
N LEU A 30 13.87 -7.74 -21.36
CA LEU A 30 12.41 -7.82 -21.34
C LEU A 30 11.80 -7.92 -19.94
N PHE A 31 12.60 -8.14 -18.90
CA PHE A 31 12.10 -8.26 -17.51
C PHE A 31 13.08 -7.69 -16.48
N HIS A 32 13.19 -6.36 -16.40
CA HIS A 32 13.76 -5.72 -15.22
C HIS A 32 12.68 -4.96 -14.44
N PRO A 33 12.33 -5.37 -13.21
CA PRO A 33 11.89 -4.41 -12.20
C PRO A 33 13.05 -3.41 -11.96
N SER A 34 12.71 -2.15 -11.68
CA SER A 34 13.68 -1.05 -11.64
C SER A 34 14.87 -1.34 -10.72
N THR A 35 16.06 -0.86 -11.08
CA THR A 35 17.33 -1.09 -10.35
C THR A 35 17.29 -0.64 -8.87
N GLN A 36 16.37 0.25 -8.51
CA GLN A 36 16.10 0.63 -7.11
C GLN A 36 15.40 -0.47 -6.30
N ILE A 37 14.51 -1.22 -6.94
CA ILE A 37 13.82 -2.38 -6.35
C ILE A 37 14.84 -3.48 -6.09
N THR A 38 15.72 -3.76 -7.07
CA THR A 38 16.75 -4.78 -6.90
C THR A 38 17.67 -4.44 -5.74
N ASN A 39 18.21 -3.22 -5.64
CA ASN A 39 19.13 -2.86 -4.56
C ASN A 39 18.52 -2.92 -3.14
N PHE A 40 17.23 -2.60 -2.97
CA PHE A 40 16.56 -2.75 -1.67
C PHE A 40 16.25 -4.23 -1.36
N LEU A 41 15.73 -4.98 -2.36
CA LEU A 41 15.36 -6.39 -2.22
C LEU A 41 16.57 -7.34 -2.14
N THR A 42 17.71 -6.97 -2.72
CA THR A 42 18.98 -7.71 -2.69
C THR A 42 19.98 -7.14 -1.69
N SER A 43 19.60 -6.12 -0.89
CA SER A 43 20.45 -5.71 0.21
C SER A 43 20.54 -6.88 1.18
N THR A 44 21.75 -7.41 1.36
CA THR A 44 22.10 -8.39 2.38
C THR A 44 22.02 -7.69 3.75
N SER A 45 20.82 -7.32 4.17
CA SER A 45 20.60 -6.67 5.46
C SER A 45 20.60 -7.76 6.53
N ASN A 46 21.65 -7.77 7.36
CA ASN A 46 21.64 -8.49 8.63
C ASN A 46 20.33 -8.16 9.36
N ALA A 47 19.60 -9.18 9.80
CA ALA A 47 18.31 -9.10 10.50
C ALA A 47 18.44 -8.52 11.93
N THR A 48 19.13 -7.39 12.06
CA THR A 48 19.32 -6.67 13.32
C THR A 48 18.05 -5.84 13.57
N PHE A 49 16.97 -6.51 13.98
CA PHE A 49 15.74 -5.85 14.37
C PHE A 49 15.95 -5.11 15.69
N ARG A 50 16.31 -3.83 15.59
CA ARG A 50 16.08 -2.91 16.71
C ARG A 50 14.58 -2.64 16.80
N SER A 51 14.08 -2.40 18.02
CA SER A 51 12.70 -2.01 18.27
C SER A 51 12.47 -0.61 17.70
N ASP A 52 12.37 -0.52 16.38
CA ASP A 52 12.06 0.72 15.69
C ASP A 52 10.63 0.66 15.15
N ILE A 53 9.93 1.78 15.28
CA ILE A 53 8.52 1.94 14.93
C ILE A 53 8.32 2.15 13.42
N THR A 54 9.39 2.30 12.64
CA THR A 54 9.24 2.60 11.21
C THR A 54 8.56 1.47 10.46
N VAL A 55 7.53 1.80 9.68
CA VAL A 55 6.79 0.82 8.88
C VAL A 55 7.66 0.33 7.73
N ALA A 56 7.74 -0.99 7.56
CA ALA A 56 8.44 -1.58 6.42
C ALA A 56 7.80 -1.12 5.10
N LYS A 57 8.65 -0.83 4.12
CA LYS A 57 8.18 -0.57 2.76
C LYS A 57 7.52 -1.83 2.19
N THR A 58 6.32 -1.67 1.68
CA THR A 58 5.48 -2.73 1.10
C THR A 58 5.51 -2.64 -0.43
N GLY A 59 4.94 -3.63 -1.12
CA GLY A 59 4.97 -3.70 -2.58
C GLY A 59 4.43 -2.47 -3.30
N GLU A 60 3.52 -1.71 -2.67
CA GLU A 60 3.00 -0.45 -3.22
C GLU A 60 4.07 0.66 -3.28
N ASP A 61 5.03 0.66 -2.34
CA ASP A 61 6.09 1.67 -2.23
C ASP A 61 7.13 1.49 -3.34
N PHE A 62 7.20 0.30 -3.93
CA PHE A 62 8.11 -0.09 -5.01
C PHE A 62 7.46 -0.01 -6.39
N ALA A 63 6.16 0.22 -6.48
CA ALA A 63 5.45 0.25 -7.76
C ALA A 63 5.86 1.50 -8.56
N THR A 64 6.84 1.34 -9.46
CA THR A 64 7.25 2.41 -10.39
C THR A 64 6.16 2.66 -11.44
N PRO A 65 5.89 3.93 -11.80
CA PRO A 65 4.91 4.25 -12.83
C PRO A 65 5.36 3.73 -14.20
N ASN A 66 4.68 2.71 -14.72
CA ASN A 66 4.83 2.31 -16.12
C ASN A 66 4.31 3.44 -17.03
N GLN A 67 5.22 4.24 -17.58
CA GLN A 67 4.91 5.46 -18.36
C GLN A 67 4.08 5.21 -19.62
N THR A 68 4.09 4.00 -20.17
CA THR A 68 3.44 3.68 -21.46
C THR A 68 1.92 3.52 -21.39
N VAL A 69 1.33 3.30 -20.21
CA VAL A 69 -0.14 3.21 -20.03
C VAL A 69 -0.75 4.58 -19.66
N VAL A 70 0.08 5.63 -19.53
CA VAL A 70 -0.21 6.82 -18.70
C VAL A 70 -0.42 8.10 -19.52
N SER A 71 -0.54 8.01 -20.85
CA SER A 71 -0.48 9.19 -21.73
C SER A 71 -1.79 9.96 -21.97
N SER A 72 -2.94 9.57 -21.39
CA SER A 72 -4.23 10.23 -21.62
C SER A 72 -4.80 10.85 -20.34
N PHE A 73 -4.41 12.09 -20.03
CA PHE A 73 -5.03 12.89 -18.97
C PHE A 73 -6.13 13.78 -19.55
N ILE A 74 -7.18 14.01 -18.78
CA ILE A 74 -8.30 14.88 -19.17
C ILE A 74 -8.05 16.28 -18.61
N ASN A 75 -7.88 17.26 -19.50
CA ASN A 75 -7.77 18.68 -19.18
C ASN A 75 -9.06 19.42 -19.52
N ILE A 76 -9.19 20.67 -19.03
CA ILE A 76 -10.36 21.52 -19.29
C ILE A 76 -10.60 21.76 -20.79
N THR A 77 -9.52 21.83 -21.57
CA THR A 77 -9.56 21.98 -23.03
C THR A 77 -10.16 20.76 -23.73
N ASP A 78 -10.01 19.56 -23.18
CA ASP A 78 -10.58 18.33 -23.76
C ASP A 78 -12.10 18.28 -23.59
N VAL A 79 -12.61 18.92 -22.53
CA VAL A 79 -14.05 19.08 -22.29
C VAL A 79 -14.64 20.09 -23.28
N ASP A 80 -13.96 21.21 -23.50
CA ASP A 80 -14.37 22.23 -24.47
C ASP A 80 -14.28 21.71 -25.92
N THR A 81 -13.35 20.81 -26.26
CA THR A 81 -13.24 20.30 -27.64
C THR A 81 -14.40 19.38 -28.03
N SER A 82 -15.01 18.70 -27.05
CA SER A 82 -16.17 17.82 -27.28
C SER A 82 -17.47 18.57 -27.58
N SER A 83 -17.52 19.89 -27.33
CA SER A 83 -18.67 20.74 -27.66
C SER A 83 -18.60 21.35 -29.07
N PHE A 84 -17.48 21.24 -29.79
CA PHE A 84 -17.30 21.89 -31.09
C PHE A 84 -17.65 21.03 -32.33
N GLU A 85 -17.92 19.73 -32.21
CA GLU A 85 -18.34 18.94 -33.38
C GLU A 85 -19.83 19.10 -33.73
N ASN A 86 -20.64 19.77 -32.90
CA ASN A 86 -22.06 20.04 -33.20
C ASN A 86 -22.51 21.50 -32.95
N ALA A 87 -21.60 22.43 -32.63
CA ALA A 87 -21.95 23.81 -32.30
C ALA A 87 -22.30 24.70 -33.51
N ALA A 88 -22.14 24.22 -34.75
CA ALA A 88 -22.43 25.02 -35.94
C ALA A 88 -23.91 25.00 -36.38
N ASP A 89 -24.72 24.05 -35.89
CA ASP A 89 -26.12 23.87 -36.36
C ASP A 89 -27.21 24.25 -35.34
N ILE A 90 -26.86 24.74 -34.14
CA ILE A 90 -27.84 25.08 -33.07
C ILE A 90 -27.74 26.56 -32.65
N ALA A 91 -27.31 27.46 -33.54
CA ALA A 91 -27.32 28.91 -33.26
C ALA A 91 -28.66 29.59 -33.61
N ALA A 92 -29.74 28.83 -33.83
CA ALA A 92 -31.04 29.36 -34.21
C ALA A 92 -32.21 28.54 -33.65
N GLN A 93 -32.33 28.45 -32.33
CA GLN A 93 -33.62 28.19 -31.70
C GLN A 93 -33.67 28.88 -30.33
N SER A 94 -34.55 29.88 -30.25
CA SER A 94 -35.00 30.50 -29.01
C SER A 94 -35.54 29.43 -28.06
N THR A 95 -34.83 29.12 -26.99
CA THR A 95 -35.38 28.30 -25.90
C THR A 95 -36.10 29.19 -24.92
N ASP A 96 -37.42 29.19 -25.05
CA ASP A 96 -38.35 29.48 -23.96
C ASP A 96 -38.01 28.56 -22.78
N CYS A 97 -37.88 29.14 -21.59
CA CYS A 97 -37.57 28.43 -20.36
C CYS A 97 -38.83 27.75 -19.83
N ASP A 98 -39.33 26.74 -20.53
CA ASP A 98 -40.59 26.05 -20.21
C ASP A 98 -40.49 25.11 -18.98
N VAL A 99 -39.42 25.28 -18.20
CA VAL A 99 -39.00 24.38 -17.14
C VAL A 99 -38.79 25.21 -15.87
N GLY A 100 -39.84 25.34 -15.05
CA GLY A 100 -39.82 26.12 -13.81
C GLY A 100 -38.76 25.64 -12.80
N PRO A 101 -38.32 26.49 -11.85
CA PRO A 101 -37.16 26.25 -10.98
C PRO A 101 -37.19 24.93 -10.20
N ASP A 102 -38.38 24.37 -9.97
CA ASP A 102 -38.62 23.14 -9.20
C ASP A 102 -38.54 21.82 -10.00
N THR A 103 -38.28 21.84 -11.30
CA THR A 103 -38.13 20.57 -12.04
C THR A 103 -36.85 19.82 -11.64
N PRO A 104 -36.91 18.49 -11.45
CA PRO A 104 -35.74 17.68 -11.15
C PRO A 104 -34.63 17.80 -12.20
N ILE A 105 -33.38 17.81 -11.74
CA ILE A 105 -32.21 17.90 -12.60
C ILE A 105 -31.91 16.53 -13.20
N GLN A 106 -31.83 16.46 -14.53
CA GLN A 106 -31.53 15.21 -15.22
C GLN A 106 -30.02 14.97 -15.28
N CYS A 107 -29.46 14.24 -14.31
CA CYS A 107 -28.01 13.96 -14.24
C CYS A 107 -27.44 13.17 -15.42
N SER A 108 -28.30 12.54 -16.23
CA SER A 108 -27.89 11.83 -17.46
C SER A 108 -27.66 12.76 -18.66
N ASP A 109 -27.97 14.05 -18.52
CA ASP A 109 -27.78 15.06 -19.55
C ASP A 109 -26.28 15.32 -19.80
N PRO A 110 -25.80 15.31 -21.07
CA PRO A 110 -24.44 15.69 -21.42
C PRO A 110 -24.01 17.07 -20.90
N GLU A 111 -24.89 18.08 -20.88
CA GLU A 111 -24.55 19.42 -20.39
C GLU A 111 -24.27 19.43 -18.89
N VAL A 112 -25.10 18.72 -18.11
CA VAL A 112 -24.89 18.50 -16.68
C VAL A 112 -23.58 17.75 -16.47
N PHE A 113 -23.33 16.69 -17.23
CA PHE A 113 -22.10 15.92 -17.12
C PHE A 113 -20.84 16.79 -17.36
N HIS A 114 -20.84 17.64 -18.39
CA HIS A 114 -19.72 18.55 -18.68
C HIS A 114 -19.57 19.64 -17.62
N LEU A 115 -20.66 20.20 -17.11
CA LEU A 115 -20.65 21.13 -15.99
C LEU A 115 -19.97 20.51 -14.76
N LEU A 116 -20.35 19.29 -14.39
CA LEU A 116 -19.75 18.58 -13.26
C LEU A 116 -18.27 18.29 -13.47
N MET A 117 -17.88 17.86 -14.67
CA MET A 117 -16.47 17.64 -15.02
C MET A 117 -15.66 18.93 -14.88
N LYS A 118 -16.15 20.04 -15.43
CA LYS A 118 -15.48 21.34 -15.36
C LYS A 118 -15.34 21.81 -13.91
N SER A 119 -16.42 21.76 -13.13
CA SER A 119 -16.37 22.13 -11.71
C SER A 119 -15.40 21.26 -10.91
N ALA A 120 -15.29 19.95 -11.22
CA ALA A 120 -14.32 19.07 -10.56
C ALA A 120 -12.87 19.44 -10.93
N ILE A 121 -12.58 19.69 -12.22
CA ILE A 121 -11.24 20.05 -12.70
C ILE A 121 -10.79 21.41 -12.12
N GLU A 122 -11.70 22.38 -12.03
CA GLU A 122 -11.42 23.71 -11.48
C GLU A 122 -11.19 23.67 -9.95
N HIS A 123 -11.93 22.81 -9.25
CA HIS A 123 -11.82 22.67 -7.80
C HIS A 123 -10.55 21.91 -7.38
N PHE A 124 -10.23 20.80 -8.04
CA PHE A 124 -9.09 19.94 -7.69
C PHE A 124 -7.91 20.15 -8.64
N LYS A 125 -7.13 21.20 -8.39
CA LYS A 125 -6.00 21.59 -9.26
C LYS A 125 -4.77 20.71 -9.10
N ASP A 126 -4.61 20.01 -7.99
CA ASP A 126 -3.42 19.21 -7.65
C ASP A 126 -3.56 17.73 -8.01
N ILE A 127 -4.61 17.38 -8.77
CA ILE A 127 -4.82 16.04 -9.30
C ILE A 127 -4.94 16.05 -10.82
N HIS A 128 -4.50 14.94 -11.43
CA HIS A 128 -4.73 14.60 -12.82
C HIS A 128 -5.91 13.63 -12.93
N PHE A 129 -6.96 14.05 -13.64
CA PHE A 129 -8.10 13.21 -13.94
C PHE A 129 -7.79 12.28 -15.10
N TYR A 130 -8.02 10.99 -14.90
CA TYR A 130 -7.80 9.96 -15.91
C TYR A 130 -9.11 9.51 -16.55
N LYS A 131 -10.16 9.37 -15.74
CA LYS A 131 -11.46 8.90 -16.23
C LYS A 131 -12.59 9.36 -15.33
N PHE A 132 -13.57 10.03 -15.92
CA PHE A 132 -14.86 10.28 -15.27
C PHE A 132 -15.83 9.12 -15.53
N GLY A 133 -16.61 8.77 -14.52
CA GLY A 133 -17.75 7.88 -14.59
C GLY A 133 -19.02 8.66 -14.92
N LYS A 134 -20.06 7.97 -15.40
CA LYS A 134 -21.35 8.60 -15.69
C LYS A 134 -21.93 9.25 -14.45
N ALA A 135 -22.47 10.46 -14.59
CA ALA A 135 -23.23 11.12 -13.54
C ALA A 135 -24.56 10.37 -13.32
N VAL A 136 -24.96 10.22 -12.06
CA VAL A 136 -26.19 9.54 -11.65
C VAL A 136 -26.96 10.40 -10.65
N PRO A 137 -28.29 10.23 -10.52
CA PRO A 137 -29.06 10.94 -9.51
C PRO A 137 -28.52 10.73 -8.09
N GLY A 138 -28.41 11.81 -7.33
CA GLY A 138 -27.97 11.82 -5.94
C GLY A 138 -29.11 11.50 -4.97
N SER A 139 -29.05 12.06 -3.76
CA SER A 139 -30.11 11.86 -2.74
C SER A 139 -31.36 12.71 -2.98
N ASN A 140 -31.19 13.86 -3.62
CA ASN A 140 -32.23 14.86 -3.85
C ASN A 140 -32.34 15.17 -5.34
N ASP A 141 -33.49 15.73 -5.76
CA ASP A 141 -33.79 16.09 -7.16
C ASP A 141 -32.85 17.16 -7.75
N THR A 142 -32.08 17.86 -6.91
CA THR A 142 -31.09 18.89 -7.30
C THR A 142 -29.64 18.41 -7.15
N SER A 143 -29.43 17.11 -6.91
CA SER A 143 -28.10 16.55 -6.66
C SER A 143 -27.75 15.45 -7.64
N CYS A 144 -26.49 15.44 -8.08
CA CYS A 144 -25.93 14.41 -8.94
C CYS A 144 -24.66 13.84 -8.32
N ASP A 145 -24.51 12.53 -8.33
CA ASP A 145 -23.30 11.85 -7.88
C ASP A 145 -22.44 11.51 -9.11
N MET A 146 -21.14 11.80 -9.05
CA MET A 146 -20.18 11.49 -10.12
C MET A 146 -18.89 10.94 -9.53
N ALA A 147 -18.36 9.90 -10.17
CA ALA A 147 -17.11 9.25 -9.78
C ALA A 147 -16.00 9.53 -10.79
N TRP A 148 -14.75 9.50 -10.36
CA TRP A 148 -13.60 9.57 -11.24
C TRP A 148 -12.40 8.78 -10.72
N ARG A 149 -11.48 8.48 -11.64
CA ARG A 149 -10.14 7.98 -11.35
C ARG A 149 -9.14 9.10 -11.55
N PHE A 150 -8.23 9.28 -10.60
CA PHE A 150 -7.24 10.34 -10.64
C PHE A 150 -5.88 9.88 -10.10
N ARG A 151 -4.88 10.74 -10.27
CA ARG A 151 -3.59 10.69 -9.58
C ARG A 151 -3.19 12.06 -9.07
N PRO A 152 -2.42 12.17 -7.99
CA PRO A 152 -1.81 13.45 -7.58
C PRO A 152 -0.76 13.88 -8.62
N LYS A 153 -0.63 15.18 -8.89
CA LYS A 153 0.33 15.70 -9.88
C LYS A 153 1.79 15.43 -9.50
N GLU A 154 2.09 15.62 -8.22
CA GLU A 154 3.44 15.43 -7.66
C GLU A 154 3.59 14.06 -6.98
N GLY A 155 2.60 13.18 -7.15
CA GLY A 155 2.60 11.85 -6.54
C GLY A 155 3.66 10.94 -7.15
N LYS A 156 4.51 10.35 -6.31
CA LYS A 156 5.57 9.41 -6.73
C LYS A 156 5.06 7.99 -7.02
N THR A 157 3.85 7.64 -6.54
CA THR A 157 3.30 6.29 -6.63
C THR A 157 2.54 6.05 -7.94
N ALA A 158 2.63 4.82 -8.47
CA ALA A 158 1.94 4.41 -9.68
C ALA A 158 0.45 4.10 -9.50
N SER A 159 -0.12 4.27 -8.31
CA SER A 159 -1.50 3.87 -8.00
C SER A 159 -2.53 4.86 -8.56
N PHE A 160 -3.68 4.34 -8.99
CA PHE A 160 -4.84 5.20 -9.26
C PHE A 160 -5.67 5.33 -8.00
N TYR A 161 -6.20 6.53 -7.77
CA TYR A 161 -7.18 6.78 -6.72
C TYR A 161 -8.55 6.92 -7.35
N LYS A 162 -9.58 6.54 -6.60
CA LYS A 162 -10.97 6.66 -7.00
C LYS A 162 -11.70 7.52 -5.99
N ASP A 163 -12.34 8.55 -6.51
CA ASP A 163 -13.21 9.41 -5.72
C ASP A 163 -14.60 9.44 -6.35
N TYR A 164 -15.60 9.74 -5.53
CA TYR A 164 -16.97 9.92 -5.95
C TYR A 164 -17.63 10.96 -5.06
N ARG A 165 -18.06 12.06 -5.67
CA ARG A 165 -18.62 13.22 -4.97
C ARG A 165 -20.08 13.42 -5.35
N ARG A 166 -20.84 13.93 -4.39
CA ARG A 166 -22.15 14.52 -4.63
C ARG A 166 -21.98 15.98 -5.02
N PHE A 167 -22.60 16.39 -6.11
CA PHE A 167 -22.67 17.77 -6.56
C PHE A 167 -24.07 18.30 -6.35
N VAL A 168 -24.19 19.47 -5.73
CA VAL A 168 -25.47 20.19 -5.60
C VAL A 168 -25.52 21.23 -6.69
N ILE A 169 -26.57 21.18 -7.52
CA ILE A 169 -26.71 22.04 -8.70
C ILE A 169 -27.91 22.97 -8.48
N SER A 170 -27.74 24.24 -8.85
CA SER A 170 -28.82 25.23 -8.90
C SER A 170 -29.07 25.66 -10.34
N ARG A 171 -30.33 25.98 -10.63
CA ARG A 171 -30.72 26.61 -11.89
C ARG A 171 -31.06 28.09 -11.62
N SER A 172 -30.48 28.98 -12.40
CA SER A 172 -30.77 30.41 -12.34
C SER A 172 -32.08 30.76 -13.08
N GLU A 173 -32.60 31.97 -12.85
CA GLU A 173 -33.78 32.50 -13.56
C GLU A 173 -33.56 32.62 -15.08
N ASN A 174 -32.30 32.65 -15.53
CA ASN A 174 -31.92 32.66 -16.94
C ASN A 174 -31.68 31.25 -17.50
N CYS A 175 -32.15 30.20 -16.81
CA CYS A 175 -31.97 28.78 -17.16
C CYS A 175 -30.51 28.29 -17.25
N THR A 176 -29.56 29.01 -16.65
CA THR A 176 -28.18 28.53 -16.56
C THR A 176 -28.02 27.62 -15.33
N LEU A 177 -27.37 26.47 -15.52
CA LEU A 177 -27.05 25.53 -14.45
C LEU A 177 -25.67 25.88 -13.86
N SER A 178 -25.57 25.86 -12.53
CA SER A 178 -24.31 26.08 -11.80
C SER A 178 -24.19 25.11 -10.64
N VAL A 179 -22.96 24.68 -10.35
CA VAL A 179 -22.67 23.89 -9.15
C VAL A 179 -22.58 24.82 -7.94
N VAL A 180 -23.43 24.58 -6.95
CA VAL A 180 -23.45 25.33 -5.67
C VAL A 180 -22.39 24.81 -4.73
N SER A 181 -22.28 23.48 -4.63
CA SER A 181 -21.32 22.84 -3.75
C SER A 181 -20.93 21.45 -4.24
N ILE A 182 -19.71 21.05 -3.86
CA ILE A 182 -19.16 19.71 -4.05
C ILE A 182 -19.03 19.08 -2.67
N GLY A 183 -19.58 17.88 -2.50
CA GLY A 183 -19.56 17.16 -1.23
C GLY A 183 -18.18 16.67 -0.82
N GLU A 184 -18.10 16.09 0.36
CA GLU A 184 -16.87 15.51 0.92
C GLU A 184 -16.45 14.21 0.23
N TYR A 185 -15.26 13.71 0.59
CA TYR A 185 -14.67 12.50 0.00
C TYR A 185 -15.64 11.34 0.09
N HIS A 186 -15.88 10.67 -1.03
CA HIS A 186 -16.82 9.54 -1.13
C HIS A 186 -18.29 9.85 -0.79
N SER A 187 -18.70 11.12 -0.75
CA SER A 187 -20.10 11.52 -0.55
C SER A 187 -21.06 11.03 -1.64
N GLY A 188 -20.56 10.80 -2.87
CA GLY A 188 -21.34 10.42 -4.05
C GLY A 188 -21.66 8.93 -4.14
N VAL A 189 -22.23 8.35 -3.08
CA VAL A 189 -22.38 6.88 -2.92
C VAL A 189 -23.12 6.19 -4.07
N ASN A 190 -24.01 6.88 -4.80
CA ASN A 190 -24.74 6.28 -5.91
C ASN A 190 -23.85 6.06 -7.14
N ALA A 191 -22.79 6.86 -7.30
CA ALA A 191 -21.80 6.69 -8.36
C ALA A 191 -20.78 5.58 -8.06
N ARG A 192 -20.83 4.99 -6.86
CA ARG A 192 -19.96 3.88 -6.45
C ARG A 192 -20.33 2.60 -7.20
N LYS A 193 -19.52 2.20 -8.18
CA LYS A 193 -19.65 0.88 -8.82
C LYS A 193 -19.41 -0.25 -7.81
N ARG A 194 -20.45 -1.02 -7.49
CA ARG A 194 -20.32 -2.28 -6.74
C ARG A 194 -19.85 -3.39 -7.69
N LYS A 195 -18.74 -4.07 -7.38
CA LYS A 195 -18.35 -5.29 -8.10
C LYS A 195 -19.38 -6.38 -7.78
N ARG A 196 -20.20 -6.77 -8.76
CA ARG A 196 -21.16 -7.86 -8.63
C ARG A 196 -20.38 -9.17 -8.67
N ASN A 197 -20.43 -9.96 -7.58
CA ASN A 197 -19.96 -11.33 -7.40
C ASN A 197 -18.87 -11.79 -8.40
N GLN A 198 -17.60 -11.53 -8.08
CA GLN A 198 -16.53 -12.31 -8.70
C GLN A 198 -16.66 -13.75 -8.20
N LYS A 199 -16.87 -14.70 -9.11
CA LYS A 199 -16.79 -16.13 -8.75
C LYS A 199 -15.37 -16.41 -8.24
N PRO A 200 -15.21 -17.06 -7.06
CA PRO A 200 -13.91 -17.55 -6.65
C PRO A 200 -13.49 -18.59 -7.68
N GLY A 201 -12.33 -18.36 -8.29
CA GLY A 201 -11.76 -19.23 -9.32
C GLY A 201 -10.26 -19.01 -9.32
N PHE A 202 -9.51 -20.01 -8.87
CA PHE A 202 -8.07 -20.09 -9.04
C PHE A 202 -7.78 -20.28 -10.53
N GLU A 203 -7.78 -19.18 -11.29
CA GLU A 203 -7.10 -18.97 -12.57
C GLU A 203 -7.74 -17.74 -13.24
N LYS A 204 -7.35 -16.55 -12.79
CA LYS A 204 -7.17 -15.46 -13.74
C LYS A 204 -5.70 -15.47 -14.13
N LYS A 205 -5.43 -15.54 -15.43
CA LYS A 205 -4.11 -15.14 -15.95
C LYS A 205 -3.82 -13.74 -15.42
N PRO A 206 -2.56 -13.43 -15.05
CA PRO A 206 -2.21 -12.09 -14.63
C PRO A 206 -2.60 -11.13 -15.76
N ASP A 207 -3.58 -10.26 -15.52
CA ASP A 207 -3.73 -9.08 -16.35
C ASP A 207 -2.41 -8.32 -16.21
N SER A 208 -1.70 -8.22 -17.34
CA SER A 208 -0.44 -7.50 -17.44
C SER A 208 -0.60 -6.09 -16.85
N GLY A 209 -0.04 -5.87 -15.66
CA GLY A 209 -0.04 -4.57 -14.96
C GLY A 209 -1.36 -4.20 -14.29
N THR A 210 -1.77 -4.94 -13.25
CA THR A 210 -2.85 -4.53 -12.33
C THR A 210 -2.45 -3.27 -11.56
N ILE A 211 -2.76 -2.10 -12.13
CA ILE A 211 -2.60 -0.84 -11.42
C ILE A 211 -3.63 -0.78 -10.30
N GLN A 212 -3.15 -0.66 -9.06
CA GLN A 212 -3.98 -0.48 -7.87
C GLN A 212 -5.01 0.63 -8.04
N VAL A 213 -6.21 0.38 -7.50
CA VAL A 213 -7.25 1.39 -7.37
C VAL A 213 -7.64 1.51 -5.90
N VAL A 214 -7.18 2.59 -5.26
CA VAL A 214 -7.54 2.94 -3.87
C VAL A 214 -8.94 3.57 -3.87
N GLY A 215 -9.79 3.28 -2.87
CA GLY A 215 -11.18 3.72 -2.79
C GLY A 215 -12.23 2.73 -3.32
N GLU A 216 -11.91 1.44 -3.45
CA GLU A 216 -12.87 0.38 -3.79
C GLU A 216 -13.28 -0.44 -2.56
N THR A 217 -14.49 -1.02 -2.57
CA THR A 217 -14.95 -1.95 -1.53
C THR A 217 -14.00 -3.14 -1.40
N VAL A 218 -13.61 -3.46 -0.16
CA VAL A 218 -12.75 -4.60 0.14
C VAL A 218 -13.53 -5.92 0.08
N ASN A 219 -12.91 -6.95 -0.50
CA ASN A 219 -13.48 -8.29 -0.54
C ASN A 219 -12.83 -9.23 0.48
N ASP A 220 -13.48 -9.39 1.63
CA ASP A 220 -12.97 -10.19 2.75
C ASP A 220 -13.17 -11.72 2.58
N THR A 221 -13.60 -12.20 1.41
CA THR A 221 -13.79 -13.64 1.18
C THR A 221 -12.49 -14.41 1.32
N LEU A 222 -12.53 -15.53 2.04
CA LEU A 222 -11.39 -16.44 2.12
C LEU A 222 -11.31 -17.32 0.86
N PRO A 223 -10.10 -17.69 0.41
CA PRO A 223 -9.95 -18.69 -0.63
C PRO A 223 -10.55 -20.01 -0.14
N VAL A 224 -11.44 -20.61 -0.93
CA VAL A 224 -12.07 -21.90 -0.63
C VAL A 224 -11.53 -22.92 -1.61
N VAL A 225 -11.15 -24.09 -1.11
CA VAL A 225 -10.74 -25.19 -1.98
C VAL A 225 -11.97 -25.78 -2.64
N GLU A 226 -12.05 -25.64 -3.97
CA GLU A 226 -13.27 -25.91 -4.75
C GLU A 226 -13.69 -27.38 -4.75
N SER A 227 -12.76 -28.31 -4.54
CA SER A 227 -13.07 -29.75 -4.51
C SER A 227 -12.04 -30.56 -3.73
N GLU A 228 -12.48 -31.71 -3.21
CA GLU A 228 -11.62 -32.72 -2.59
C GLU A 228 -10.48 -33.16 -3.52
N LYS A 229 -10.77 -33.32 -4.82
CA LYS A 229 -9.75 -33.69 -5.80
C LYS A 229 -8.67 -32.61 -5.89
N ALA A 230 -9.03 -31.32 -5.89
CA ALA A 230 -8.06 -30.23 -5.90
C ALA A 230 -7.20 -30.23 -4.63
N PHE A 231 -7.82 -30.45 -3.46
CA PHE A 231 -7.09 -30.52 -2.19
C PHE A 231 -6.06 -31.66 -2.14
N ARG A 232 -6.47 -32.87 -2.55
CA ARG A 232 -5.58 -34.04 -2.55
C ARG A 232 -4.35 -33.87 -3.43
N HIS A 233 -4.50 -33.22 -4.59
CA HIS A 233 -3.40 -32.97 -5.52
C HIS A 233 -2.59 -31.71 -5.14
N GLY A 234 -3.14 -30.88 -4.27
CA GLY A 234 -2.47 -29.71 -3.71
C GLY A 234 -1.26 -30.12 -2.87
N LYS A 235 -0.25 -29.26 -2.88
CA LYS A 235 0.91 -29.35 -2.00
C LYS A 235 0.95 -28.13 -1.12
N TYR A 236 1.18 -28.33 0.17
CA TYR A 236 1.07 -27.29 1.18
C TYR A 236 2.35 -27.17 2.00
N LEU A 237 2.63 -25.95 2.45
CA LEU A 237 3.69 -25.60 3.39
C LEU A 237 3.05 -24.84 4.55
N LEU A 238 3.30 -25.28 5.78
CA LEU A 238 2.81 -24.64 7.00
C LEU A 238 3.96 -24.39 7.96
N TYR A 239 4.03 -23.17 8.48
CA TYR A 239 4.88 -22.81 9.60
C TYR A 239 4.04 -22.75 10.88
N THR A 240 4.58 -23.26 11.99
CA THR A 240 3.90 -23.23 13.28
C THR A 240 4.87 -23.02 14.43
N ASN A 241 4.39 -22.35 15.49
CA ASN A 241 5.17 -21.92 16.65
C ASN A 241 6.35 -21.02 16.25
N GLY A 242 7.35 -20.87 17.14
CA GLY A 242 8.52 -20.02 16.90
C GLY A 242 8.51 -18.74 17.72
N GLY A 243 9.59 -17.98 17.58
CA GLY A 243 9.81 -16.73 18.32
C GLY A 243 9.21 -15.49 17.66
N ASP A 244 8.62 -15.62 16.47
CA ASP A 244 8.12 -14.50 15.67
C ASP A 244 6.83 -13.87 16.24
N ARG A 245 6.12 -14.62 17.09
CA ARG A 245 4.85 -14.18 17.66
C ARG A 245 5.08 -13.01 18.62
N CYS A 246 4.24 -11.98 18.50
CA CYS A 246 4.27 -10.76 19.31
C CYS A 246 5.56 -9.91 19.18
N LYS A 247 6.37 -10.14 18.14
CA LYS A 247 7.49 -9.25 17.77
C LYS A 247 6.96 -8.04 16.97
N SER A 248 7.85 -7.09 16.68
CA SER A 248 7.48 -5.93 15.85
C SER A 248 6.93 -6.37 14.49
N MET A 249 6.07 -5.54 13.88
CA MET A 249 5.42 -5.93 12.62
C MET A 249 6.44 -6.16 11.50
N ASN A 250 7.56 -5.42 11.51
CA ASN A 250 8.66 -5.63 10.56
C ASN A 250 9.31 -7.01 10.71
N HIS A 251 9.52 -7.46 11.96
CA HIS A 251 10.04 -8.80 12.22
C HIS A 251 9.06 -9.85 11.69
N TYR A 252 7.78 -9.71 12.04
CA TYR A 252 6.72 -10.59 11.53
C TYR A 252 6.72 -10.65 10.00
N LEU A 253 6.73 -9.49 9.32
CA LEU A 253 6.73 -9.41 7.86
C LEU A 253 7.96 -10.08 7.24
N TRP A 254 9.14 -9.86 7.82
CA TRP A 254 10.38 -10.47 7.34
C TRP A 254 10.33 -12.00 7.38
N SER A 255 9.81 -12.54 8.49
CA SER A 255 9.60 -13.97 8.69
C SER A 255 8.50 -14.55 7.82
N PHE A 256 7.37 -13.85 7.72
CA PHE A 256 6.25 -14.22 6.87
C PHE A 256 6.67 -14.29 5.40
N LEU A 257 7.40 -13.29 4.92
CA LEU A 257 7.89 -13.26 3.54
C LEU A 257 8.96 -14.31 3.27
N CYS A 258 9.75 -14.71 4.27
CA CYS A 258 10.63 -15.86 4.15
C CYS A 258 9.81 -17.15 3.92
N ALA A 259 8.77 -17.37 4.73
CA ALA A 259 7.88 -18.52 4.56
C ALA A 259 7.16 -18.52 3.20
N LEU A 260 6.70 -17.34 2.75
CA LEU A 260 6.08 -17.18 1.43
C LEU A 260 7.06 -17.42 0.28
N GLY A 261 8.30 -16.92 0.40
CA GLY A 261 9.36 -17.18 -0.56
C GLY A 261 9.71 -18.67 -0.64
N GLU A 262 9.80 -19.37 0.49
CA GLU A 262 10.02 -20.83 0.49
C GLU A 262 8.85 -21.56 -0.17
N ALA A 263 7.61 -21.17 0.12
CA ALA A 263 6.43 -21.78 -0.51
C ALA A 263 6.46 -21.63 -2.03
N GLN A 264 6.82 -20.45 -2.53
CA GLN A 264 6.99 -20.20 -3.97
C GLN A 264 8.12 -21.04 -4.56
N TYR A 265 9.27 -21.11 -3.89
CA TYR A 265 10.40 -21.93 -4.33
C TYR A 265 10.05 -23.42 -4.42
N LEU A 266 9.30 -23.95 -3.45
CA LEU A 266 8.88 -25.35 -3.42
C LEU A 266 7.65 -25.63 -4.31
N ASN A 267 7.06 -24.60 -4.94
CA ASN A 267 5.80 -24.66 -5.66
C ASN A 267 4.68 -25.28 -4.81
N ARG A 268 4.50 -24.74 -3.60
CA ARG A 268 3.49 -25.17 -2.61
C ARG A 268 2.62 -23.99 -2.21
N THR A 269 1.36 -24.26 -1.88
CA THR A 269 0.46 -23.28 -1.28
C THR A 269 0.89 -23.03 0.17
N LEU A 270 1.16 -21.77 0.52
CA LEU A 270 1.43 -21.39 1.89
C LEU A 270 0.12 -21.42 2.69
N VAL A 271 0.09 -22.23 3.74
CA VAL A 271 -0.98 -22.20 4.75
C VAL A 271 -0.57 -21.17 5.80
N MET A 272 -1.32 -20.08 5.90
CA MET A 272 -1.01 -18.97 6.79
C MET A 272 -2.07 -18.79 7.88
N ASP A 273 -1.62 -18.42 9.08
CA ASP A 273 -2.49 -17.98 10.15
C ASP A 273 -2.89 -16.52 9.91
N LEU A 274 -4.19 -16.24 9.77
CA LEU A 274 -4.69 -14.87 9.68
C LEU A 274 -4.73 -14.17 11.03
N SER A 275 -4.49 -14.89 12.13
CA SER A 275 -4.36 -14.33 13.48
C SER A 275 -2.93 -13.85 13.73
N ILE A 276 -2.76 -12.56 13.91
CA ILE A 276 -1.51 -11.88 14.27
C ILE A 276 -1.53 -11.56 15.76
N CYS A 277 -0.39 -11.72 16.43
CA CYS A 277 -0.15 -11.11 17.72
C CYS A 277 0.51 -9.74 17.55
N LEU A 278 -0.17 -8.69 18.00
CA LEU A 278 0.34 -7.33 17.98
C LEU A 278 1.25 -7.10 19.19
N SER A 279 2.47 -6.65 18.93
CA SER A 279 3.44 -6.34 19.98
C SER A 279 2.99 -5.18 20.88
N SER A 280 3.31 -5.28 22.16
CA SER A 280 3.13 -4.26 23.20
C SER A 280 3.66 -2.87 22.84
N MET A 281 4.61 -2.77 21.90
CA MET A 281 5.08 -1.48 21.41
C MET A 281 4.03 -0.69 20.59
N TYR A 282 2.99 -1.36 20.09
CA TYR A 282 1.92 -0.74 19.33
C TYR A 282 0.61 -0.63 20.12
N THR A 283 0.56 -1.15 21.34
CA THR A 283 -0.66 -1.19 22.16
C THR A 283 -0.65 -0.09 23.20
N SER A 284 -1.81 0.52 23.43
CA SER A 284 -2.02 1.50 24.49
C SER A 284 -1.93 0.87 25.88
N SER A 285 -2.17 -0.44 25.98
CA SER A 285 -2.05 -1.24 27.20
C SER A 285 -0.61 -1.59 27.59
N HIS A 286 0.35 -1.39 26.67
CA HIS A 286 1.74 -1.87 26.79
C HIS A 286 1.85 -3.38 27.04
N GLN A 287 0.86 -4.15 26.56
CA GLN A 287 0.82 -5.61 26.61
C GLN A 287 0.64 -6.18 25.21
N ASP A 288 1.18 -7.37 24.96
CA ASP A 288 1.02 -8.05 23.68
C ASP A 288 -0.44 -8.49 23.50
N GLU A 289 -1.02 -8.21 22.33
CA GLU A 289 -2.43 -8.48 22.02
C GLU A 289 -2.57 -9.54 20.93
N GLU A 290 -3.08 -10.70 21.32
CA GLU A 290 -3.34 -11.84 20.44
C GLU A 290 -4.64 -11.69 19.65
N GLY A 291 -4.73 -12.36 18.50
CA GLY A 291 -6.01 -12.50 17.78
C GLY A 291 -6.35 -11.38 16.82
N LYS A 292 -5.42 -10.49 16.49
CA LYS A 292 -5.66 -9.42 15.50
C LYS A 292 -5.72 -10.01 14.11
N ASP A 293 -6.70 -9.61 13.31
CA ASP A 293 -6.84 -10.13 11.95
C ASP A 293 -5.81 -9.50 11.00
N PHE A 294 -5.10 -10.32 10.23
CA PHE A 294 -4.14 -9.90 9.20
C PHE A 294 -4.70 -8.83 8.26
N ARG A 295 -6.00 -8.92 7.93
CA ARG A 295 -6.71 -8.01 7.03
C ARG A 295 -6.91 -6.61 7.60
N PHE A 296 -6.69 -6.42 8.90
CA PHE A 296 -6.67 -5.07 9.47
C PHE A 296 -5.46 -4.27 8.95
N TYR A 297 -4.33 -4.94 8.74
CA TYR A 297 -3.06 -4.30 8.42
C TYR A 297 -2.65 -4.43 6.96
N PHE A 298 -3.03 -5.54 6.29
CA PHE A 298 -2.58 -5.85 4.94
C PHE A 298 -3.72 -6.24 3.99
N ASP A 299 -3.51 -6.02 2.69
CA ASP A 299 -4.45 -6.35 1.63
C ASP A 299 -4.41 -7.85 1.27
N PHE A 300 -5.19 -8.64 2.01
CA PHE A 300 -5.32 -10.07 1.74
C PHE A 300 -5.99 -10.38 0.39
N GLU A 301 -6.83 -9.47 -0.14
CA GLU A 301 -7.43 -9.68 -1.47
C GLU A 301 -6.36 -9.66 -2.54
N HIS A 302 -5.43 -8.71 -2.49
CA HIS A 302 -4.28 -8.71 -3.38
C HIS A 302 -3.38 -9.93 -3.18
N LEU A 303 -3.07 -10.27 -1.92
CA LEU A 303 -2.16 -11.38 -1.62
C LEU A 303 -2.71 -12.72 -2.15
N LYS A 304 -4.00 -13.01 -1.93
CA LYS A 304 -4.62 -14.27 -2.39
C LYS A 304 -4.81 -14.33 -3.91
N GLU A 305 -4.86 -13.19 -4.60
CA GLU A 305 -4.91 -13.13 -6.06
C GLU A 305 -3.52 -13.28 -6.69
N SER A 306 -2.47 -12.85 -5.98
CA SER A 306 -1.09 -12.79 -6.50
C SER A 306 -0.21 -13.96 -6.06
N ALA A 307 -0.58 -14.67 -4.99
CA ALA A 307 0.14 -15.80 -4.45
C ALA A 307 -0.78 -16.96 -4.08
N SER A 308 -0.25 -18.18 -4.09
CA SER A 308 -0.95 -19.37 -3.60
C SER A 308 -0.92 -19.41 -2.08
N VAL A 309 -1.92 -18.78 -1.44
CA VAL A 309 -2.11 -18.77 0.01
C VAL A 309 -3.45 -19.37 0.40
N LEU A 310 -3.51 -19.99 1.58
CA LEU A 310 -4.73 -20.55 2.17
C LEU A 310 -4.80 -20.25 3.66
N ASP A 311 -5.99 -19.92 4.16
CA ASP A 311 -6.23 -19.74 5.59
C ASP A 311 -6.02 -21.05 6.37
N GLN A 312 -5.33 -20.96 7.51
CA GLN A 312 -5.01 -22.09 8.35
C GLN A 312 -6.26 -22.76 8.95
N GLY A 313 -7.26 -21.98 9.38
CA GLY A 313 -8.50 -22.52 9.93
C GLY A 313 -9.27 -23.37 8.91
N GLN A 314 -9.42 -22.83 7.70
CA GLN A 314 -10.02 -23.52 6.56
C GLN A 314 -9.22 -24.77 6.19
N PHE A 315 -7.88 -24.65 6.09
CA PHE A 315 -7.01 -25.78 5.77
C PHE A 315 -7.19 -26.95 6.75
N TRP A 316 -7.22 -26.69 8.06
CA TRP A 316 -7.40 -27.75 9.05
C TRP A 316 -8.78 -28.38 9.03
N SER A 317 -9.82 -27.59 8.75
CA SER A 317 -11.17 -28.11 8.53
C SER A 317 -11.20 -29.12 7.37
N ASP A 318 -10.62 -28.74 6.24
CA ASP A 318 -10.54 -29.58 5.04
C ASP A 318 -9.62 -30.79 5.22
N TRP A 319 -8.46 -30.59 5.85
CA TRP A 319 -7.51 -31.65 6.17
C TRP A 319 -8.15 -32.72 7.06
N ASN A 320 -8.83 -32.33 8.14
CA ASN A 320 -9.48 -33.27 9.05
C ASN A 320 -10.59 -34.10 8.38
N LYS A 321 -11.26 -33.52 7.39
CA LYS A 321 -12.30 -34.18 6.60
C LYS A 321 -11.71 -35.24 5.66
N TRP A 322 -10.64 -34.89 4.94
CA TRP A 322 -10.12 -35.71 3.82
C TRP A 322 -8.92 -36.60 4.18
N GLN A 323 -8.13 -36.26 5.20
CA GLN A 323 -6.97 -37.06 5.61
C GLN A 323 -7.33 -38.53 5.87
N LYS A 324 -8.46 -38.78 6.56
CA LYS A 324 -8.92 -40.13 6.91
C LYS A 324 -9.34 -40.95 5.69
N GLN A 325 -9.83 -40.29 4.65
CA GLN A 325 -10.31 -40.95 3.43
C GLN A 325 -9.14 -41.27 2.49
N ASP A 326 -8.07 -40.45 2.52
CA ASP A 326 -7.19 -40.28 1.35
C ASP A 326 -5.73 -40.62 1.63
N ARG A 327 -5.41 -40.95 2.88
CA ARG A 327 -4.05 -41.23 3.35
C ARG A 327 -3.08 -40.07 3.02
N LEU A 328 -3.52 -38.83 3.28
CA LEU A 328 -2.66 -37.65 3.16
C LEU A 328 -1.52 -37.76 4.17
N ASN A 329 -0.29 -37.58 3.69
CA ASN A 329 0.92 -37.68 4.51
C ASN A 329 1.47 -36.31 4.85
N LEU A 330 2.02 -36.21 6.07
CA LEU A 330 2.67 -35.04 6.63
C LEU A 330 4.17 -35.31 6.77
N TYR A 331 5.00 -34.37 6.29
CA TYR A 331 6.43 -34.34 6.55
C TYR A 331 6.74 -33.25 7.59
N LEU A 332 7.20 -33.66 8.77
CA LEU A 332 7.52 -32.75 9.87
C LEU A 332 9.00 -32.35 9.82
N VAL A 333 9.27 -31.05 9.94
CA VAL A 333 10.61 -30.46 10.01
C VAL A 333 10.70 -29.66 11.30
N GLU A 334 11.56 -30.10 12.22
CA GLU A 334 11.74 -29.43 13.53
C GLU A 334 13.04 -28.60 13.63
N ASP A 335 13.91 -28.69 12.61
CA ASP A 335 15.19 -27.97 12.56
C ASP A 335 15.18 -26.94 11.42
N PHE A 336 15.45 -25.68 11.76
CA PHE A 336 15.54 -24.57 10.80
C PHE A 336 16.69 -24.76 9.78
N ARG A 337 17.72 -25.53 10.14
CA ARG A 337 18.90 -25.81 9.29
C ARG A 337 18.58 -26.72 8.10
N VAL A 338 17.39 -27.33 8.08
CA VAL A 338 16.92 -28.04 6.89
C VAL A 338 16.56 -26.99 5.84
N THR A 339 17.43 -26.84 4.85
CA THR A 339 17.30 -25.88 3.76
C THR A 339 16.14 -26.24 2.82
N PRO A 340 15.48 -25.25 2.19
CA PRO A 340 14.45 -25.49 1.17
C PRO A 340 14.89 -26.43 0.05
N MET A 341 16.17 -26.37 -0.35
CA MET A 341 16.74 -27.24 -1.40
C MET A 341 16.58 -28.74 -1.07
N LYS A 342 16.69 -29.12 0.21
CA LYS A 342 16.49 -30.51 0.66
C LYS A 342 15.02 -30.92 0.67
N LEU A 343 14.12 -29.94 0.75
CA LEU A 343 12.67 -30.16 0.78
C LEU A 343 12.05 -30.21 -0.62
N ALA A 344 12.79 -29.83 -1.66
CA ALA A 344 12.31 -29.84 -3.05
C ALA A 344 11.85 -31.24 -3.52
N GLU A 345 12.51 -32.30 -3.04
CA GLU A 345 12.20 -33.69 -3.42
C GLU A 345 11.07 -34.32 -2.59
N VAL A 346 10.63 -33.66 -1.51
CA VAL A 346 9.60 -34.17 -0.59
C VAL A 346 8.26 -34.25 -1.31
N LYS A 347 7.65 -35.45 -1.30
CA LYS A 347 6.42 -35.77 -2.07
C LYS A 347 5.15 -35.65 -1.24
N GLU A 348 5.29 -35.56 0.07
CA GLU A 348 4.22 -35.46 1.04
C GLU A 348 3.35 -34.23 0.76
N THR A 349 2.05 -34.39 0.98
CA THR A 349 1.03 -33.37 0.74
C THR A 349 1.30 -32.13 1.58
N LEU A 350 1.62 -32.29 2.86
CA LEU A 350 1.93 -31.21 3.77
C LEU A 350 3.38 -31.30 4.24
N ILE A 351 4.12 -30.20 4.11
CA ILE A 351 5.35 -29.97 4.87
C ILE A 351 4.99 -29.04 6.02
N MET A 352 5.26 -29.48 7.26
CA MET A 352 5.09 -28.65 8.44
C MET A 352 6.44 -28.34 9.04
N ARG A 353 6.82 -27.06 9.04
CA ARG A 353 7.93 -26.56 9.84
C ARG A 353 7.43 -26.18 11.21
N LYS A 354 7.93 -26.87 12.23
CA LYS A 354 7.58 -26.63 13.63
C LYS A 354 8.79 -26.06 14.35
N PHE A 355 8.69 -24.82 14.78
CA PHE A 355 9.76 -24.14 15.48
C PHE A 355 9.62 -24.31 17.00
N GLY A 356 10.75 -24.32 17.69
CA GLY A 356 10.80 -24.40 19.14
C GLY A 356 10.47 -23.07 19.84
N SER A 357 10.62 -23.04 21.16
CA SER A 357 10.45 -21.82 21.98
C SER A 357 11.76 -21.16 22.37
N VAL A 358 12.91 -21.77 22.07
CA VAL A 358 14.22 -21.31 22.52
C VAL A 358 14.83 -20.36 21.49
N GLU A 359 14.96 -19.09 21.85
CA GLU A 359 15.67 -18.07 21.08
C GLU A 359 17.20 -18.29 21.14
N PRO A 360 17.97 -17.88 20.10
CA PRO A 360 17.56 -17.14 18.90
C PRO A 360 17.23 -18.02 17.68
N ASP A 361 17.33 -19.34 17.80
CA ASP A 361 17.28 -20.28 16.68
C ASP A 361 15.85 -20.73 16.30
N ASN A 362 14.83 -20.03 16.79
CA ASN A 362 13.42 -20.37 16.62
C ASN A 362 12.62 -19.39 15.77
N TYR A 363 13.27 -18.44 15.09
CA TYR A 363 12.60 -17.52 14.17
C TYR A 363 12.50 -18.08 12.76
N TRP A 364 11.38 -17.82 12.08
CA TRP A 364 11.12 -18.35 10.74
C TRP A 364 12.09 -17.79 9.70
N TYR A 365 12.49 -16.52 9.82
CA TYR A 365 13.41 -15.89 8.88
C TYR A 365 14.75 -16.61 8.76
N ARG A 366 15.17 -17.35 9.80
CA ARG A 366 16.41 -18.13 9.82
C ARG A 366 16.47 -19.18 8.70
N VAL A 367 15.32 -19.63 8.19
CA VAL A 367 15.25 -20.56 7.05
C VAL A 367 15.85 -19.95 5.79
N CYS A 368 15.71 -18.63 5.61
CA CYS A 368 16.17 -17.91 4.43
C CYS A 368 17.57 -17.30 4.60
N GLU A 369 18.25 -17.52 5.72
CA GLU A 369 19.62 -17.03 5.93
C GLU A 369 20.68 -17.98 5.35
N GLY A 370 21.90 -17.46 5.15
CA GLY A 370 23.04 -18.25 4.71
C GLY A 370 22.92 -18.70 3.26
N GLU A 371 23.12 -19.99 2.99
CA GLU A 371 23.11 -20.54 1.62
C GLU A 371 21.75 -20.35 0.92
N THR A 372 20.66 -20.30 1.70
CA THR A 372 19.30 -20.14 1.19
C THR A 372 19.02 -18.73 0.67
N GLU A 373 19.74 -17.70 1.15
CA GLU A 373 19.49 -16.29 0.82
C GLU A 373 19.62 -16.01 -0.69
N SER A 374 20.51 -16.75 -1.36
CA SER A 374 20.71 -16.66 -2.81
C SER A 374 19.61 -17.31 -3.65
N VAL A 375 18.80 -18.19 -3.04
CA VAL A 375 17.83 -19.04 -3.74
C VAL A 375 16.39 -18.62 -3.43
N VAL A 376 16.10 -18.35 -2.16
CA VAL A 376 14.76 -17.95 -1.72
C VAL A 376 14.72 -16.43 -1.59
N GLN A 377 14.07 -15.80 -2.56
CA GLN A 377 13.79 -14.38 -2.49
C GLN A 377 12.55 -14.11 -1.63
N ARG A 378 12.62 -13.07 -0.80
CA ARG A 378 11.45 -12.56 -0.07
C ARG A 378 10.60 -11.71 -1.01
N PRO A 379 9.35 -12.10 -1.31
CA PRO A 379 8.54 -11.41 -2.31
C PRO A 379 7.82 -10.19 -1.71
N TRP A 380 8.59 -9.16 -1.30
CA TRP A 380 8.05 -7.92 -0.71
C TRP A 380 6.99 -7.23 -1.58
N HIS A 381 7.09 -7.39 -2.90
CA HIS A 381 6.15 -6.82 -3.86
C HIS A 381 4.70 -7.36 -3.74
N LEU A 382 4.50 -8.50 -3.05
CA LEU A 382 3.19 -9.15 -2.87
C LEU A 382 2.43 -8.71 -1.61
N ILE A 383 3.11 -8.08 -0.66
CA ILE A 383 2.48 -7.60 0.57
C ILE A 383 2.20 -6.12 0.44
N TRP A 384 0.91 -5.77 0.49
CA TRP A 384 0.41 -4.39 0.40
C TRP A 384 -0.32 -4.01 1.68
N LYS A 385 -0.32 -2.72 2.03
CA LYS A 385 -1.07 -2.22 3.20
C LYS A 385 -2.57 -2.38 2.97
N SER A 386 -3.33 -2.48 4.07
CA SER A 386 -4.78 -2.65 4.03
C SER A 386 -5.46 -1.53 3.26
N LYS A 387 -6.31 -1.88 2.29
CA LYS A 387 -7.14 -0.93 1.53
C LYS A 387 -7.93 0.02 2.45
N ARG A 388 -8.36 -0.45 3.61
CA ARG A 388 -9.11 0.35 4.59
C ARG A 388 -8.26 1.46 5.19
N LEU A 389 -7.00 1.17 5.49
CA LEU A 389 -6.04 2.19 5.93
C LEU A 389 -5.73 3.16 4.79
N MET A 390 -5.54 2.64 3.57
CA MET A 390 -5.29 3.48 2.40
C MET A 390 -6.47 4.39 2.02
N ASP A 391 -7.69 4.00 2.36
CA ASP A 391 -8.89 4.83 2.21
C ASP A 391 -8.92 5.97 3.23
N ILE A 392 -8.49 5.73 4.48
CA ILE A 392 -8.28 6.79 5.49
C ILE A 392 -7.22 7.78 4.98
N VAL A 393 -6.06 7.29 4.54
CA VAL A 393 -4.98 8.12 3.99
C VAL A 393 -5.49 9.00 2.84
N SER A 394 -6.27 8.42 1.92
CA SER A 394 -6.82 9.15 0.78
C SER A 394 -7.85 10.20 1.19
N SER A 395 -8.62 9.93 2.24
CA SER A 395 -9.57 10.88 2.84
C SER A 395 -8.85 12.06 3.48
N ILE A 396 -7.79 11.82 4.25
CA ILE A 396 -6.92 12.86 4.84
C ILE A 396 -6.31 13.72 3.74
N ALA A 397 -5.63 13.08 2.76
CA ALA A 397 -5.02 13.77 1.63
C ALA A 397 -6.05 14.60 0.85
N SER A 398 -7.27 14.08 0.69
CA SER A 398 -8.35 14.82 0.05
C SER A 398 -8.81 16.04 0.86
N ARG A 399 -8.91 15.98 2.19
CA ARG A 399 -9.25 17.15 3.03
C ARG A 399 -8.14 18.20 3.00
N LEU A 400 -6.91 17.75 2.78
CA LEU A 400 -5.77 18.61 2.51
C LEU A 400 -5.73 19.11 1.05
N ASN A 401 -6.70 18.74 0.21
CA ASN A 401 -6.79 19.07 -1.23
C ASN A 401 -5.65 18.51 -2.08
N TRP A 402 -4.92 17.50 -1.60
CA TRP A 402 -3.70 17.00 -2.25
C TRP A 402 -2.64 18.10 -2.46
N ASP A 403 -2.73 19.20 -1.70
CA ASP A 403 -1.81 20.33 -1.73
C ASP A 403 -1.32 20.65 -0.32
N TYR A 404 -0.33 19.87 0.13
CA TYR A 404 0.31 20.03 1.43
C TYR A 404 1.74 19.54 1.39
N ASP A 405 2.53 20.01 2.35
CA ASP A 405 3.87 19.50 2.64
C ASP A 405 3.82 18.69 3.94
N ALA A 406 4.77 17.77 4.11
CA ALA A 406 4.78 16.88 5.26
C ALA A 406 6.15 16.83 5.94
N VAL A 407 6.10 16.76 7.27
CA VAL A 407 7.28 16.60 8.13
C VAL A 407 7.05 15.38 9.01
N HIS A 408 8.05 14.52 9.11
CA HIS A 408 8.05 13.39 10.02
C HIS A 408 9.00 13.69 11.18
N VAL A 409 8.47 13.71 12.40
CA VAL A 409 9.17 14.07 13.64
C VAL A 409 9.16 12.90 14.62
N VAL A 410 10.26 12.15 14.69
CA VAL A 410 10.51 11.05 15.62
C VAL A 410 11.34 11.57 16.79
N ARG A 411 10.74 11.67 17.97
CA ARG A 411 11.36 12.25 19.16
C ARG A 411 11.09 11.40 20.39
N ALA A 412 9.82 11.23 20.78
CA ALA A 412 9.34 10.65 22.05
C ALA A 412 10.41 10.04 22.98
N GLU A 413 10.50 8.71 23.05
CA GLU A 413 11.49 8.02 23.91
C GLU A 413 12.92 8.14 23.39
N LYS A 414 13.12 8.33 22.07
CA LYS A 414 14.46 8.42 21.47
C LYS A 414 15.22 9.65 21.95
N ALA A 415 14.56 10.80 22.10
CA ALA A 415 15.18 12.06 22.54
C ALA A 415 15.63 12.04 24.00
N LYS A 416 15.06 11.15 24.83
CA LYS A 416 15.54 10.94 26.20
C LYS A 416 16.89 10.22 26.23
N ASN A 417 17.19 9.41 25.21
CA ASN A 417 18.42 8.62 25.14
C ASN A 417 19.55 9.38 24.44
N LYS A 418 20.20 10.26 25.21
CA LYS A 418 21.33 11.09 24.73
C LYS A 418 22.62 10.29 24.44
N GLU A 419 22.70 9.03 24.89
CA GLU A 419 23.84 8.16 24.58
C GLU A 419 23.78 7.67 23.13
N LEU A 420 22.56 7.39 22.63
CA LEU A 420 22.34 6.97 21.24
C LEU A 420 22.04 8.13 20.30
N TRP A 421 21.35 9.18 20.77
CA TRP A 421 20.92 10.34 19.99
C TRP A 421 21.22 11.65 20.75
N PRO A 422 22.47 12.14 20.71
CA PRO A 422 22.89 13.30 21.48
C PRO A 422 22.26 14.64 21.04
N HIS A 423 21.84 14.77 19.78
CA HIS A 423 21.35 16.02 19.19
C HIS A 423 19.84 16.05 18.95
N LEU A 424 19.20 14.88 18.84
CA LEU A 424 17.79 14.72 18.46
C LEU A 424 16.81 15.62 19.23
N ASP A 425 16.94 15.71 20.55
CA ASP A 425 16.08 16.56 21.41
C ASP A 425 16.19 18.04 21.06
N THR A 426 17.40 18.53 20.77
CA THR A 426 17.64 19.95 20.44
C THR A 426 17.23 20.26 19.00
N ASP A 427 17.54 19.36 18.07
CA ASP A 427 17.29 19.56 16.64
C ASP A 427 15.81 19.46 16.27
N THR A 428 15.00 18.77 17.10
CA THR A 428 13.55 18.61 16.89
C THR A 428 12.69 19.56 17.73
N GLN A 429 13.30 20.56 18.37
CA GLN A 429 12.53 21.65 19.01
C GLN A 429 11.75 22.47 17.96
N PRO A 430 10.59 23.07 18.32
CA PRO A 430 9.76 23.79 17.36
C PRO A 430 10.50 24.93 16.66
N GLU A 431 11.36 25.66 17.36
CA GLU A 431 12.19 26.73 16.79
C GLU A 431 13.25 26.21 15.83
N ALA A 432 13.85 25.06 16.13
CA ALA A 432 14.82 24.40 15.26
C ALA A 432 14.14 23.88 13.99
N ILE A 433 12.96 23.26 14.11
CA ILE A 433 12.13 22.84 12.98
C ILE A 433 11.75 24.06 12.13
N LEU A 434 11.24 25.13 12.73
CA LEU A 434 10.91 26.38 12.03
C LEU A 434 12.09 26.92 11.23
N SER A 435 13.29 26.92 11.82
CA SER A 435 14.51 27.34 11.15
C SER A 435 14.85 26.43 9.96
N SER A 436 14.75 25.11 10.13
CA SER A 436 15.03 24.12 9.08
C SER A 436 14.01 24.15 7.94
N LEU A 437 12.76 24.51 8.22
CA LEU A 437 11.69 24.59 7.22
C LEU A 437 11.69 25.90 6.43
N ARG A 438 12.29 26.97 6.95
CA ARG A 438 12.24 28.33 6.38
C ARG A 438 12.55 28.40 4.88
N ASP A 439 13.59 27.69 4.44
CA ASP A 439 14.04 27.69 3.04
C ASP A 439 13.51 26.47 2.26
N LYS A 440 12.84 25.54 2.95
CA LYS A 440 12.31 24.30 2.37
C LYS A 440 10.82 24.43 2.04
N ILE A 441 10.00 25.06 2.89
CA ILE A 441 8.53 25.13 2.75
C ILE A 441 8.06 26.59 2.82
N GLU A 442 7.23 26.99 1.87
CA GLU A 442 6.67 28.34 1.80
C GLU A 442 5.70 28.60 2.96
N GLU A 443 5.76 29.81 3.53
CA GLU A 443 4.88 30.24 4.61
C GLU A 443 3.41 30.27 4.15
N GLY A 444 2.48 29.96 5.07
CA GLY A 444 1.04 29.89 4.83
C GLY A 444 0.54 28.56 4.26
N ARG A 445 1.45 27.63 3.90
CA ARG A 445 1.07 26.30 3.39
C ARG A 445 0.50 25.39 4.48
N LYS A 446 -0.27 24.38 4.05
CA LYS A 446 -0.72 23.28 4.92
C LYS A 446 0.45 22.35 5.20
N LEU A 447 0.73 22.10 6.48
CA LEU A 447 1.83 21.28 6.95
C LEU A 447 1.28 20.09 7.74
N TYR A 448 1.40 18.89 7.19
CA TYR A 448 1.09 17.67 7.92
C TYR A 448 2.30 17.24 8.76
N ILE A 449 2.10 17.01 10.06
CA ILE A 449 3.14 16.62 10.98
C ILE A 449 2.85 15.18 11.46
N ALA A 450 3.59 14.22 10.91
CA ALA A 450 3.60 12.85 11.39
C ALA A 450 4.58 12.75 12.58
N THR A 451 4.13 12.37 13.76
CA THR A 451 5.00 12.40 14.95
C THR A 451 4.63 11.35 15.99
N ASP A 452 5.64 10.87 16.72
CA ASP A 452 5.46 10.02 17.90
C ASP A 452 5.37 10.84 19.21
N GLU A 453 5.47 12.18 19.14
CA GLU A 453 5.27 13.04 20.30
C GLU A 453 3.81 12.99 20.77
N PRO A 454 3.54 12.60 22.04
CA PRO A 454 2.17 12.52 22.55
C PRO A 454 1.46 13.87 22.65
N ASP A 455 2.19 14.96 22.92
CA ASP A 455 1.59 16.30 23.05
C ASP A 455 1.76 17.11 21.75
N THR A 456 0.68 17.19 20.96
CA THR A 456 0.67 17.98 19.72
C THR A 456 0.78 19.49 19.96
N SER A 457 0.46 19.99 21.16
CA SER A 457 0.62 21.42 21.50
C SER A 457 2.09 21.85 21.55
N PHE A 458 3.01 20.89 21.68
CA PHE A 458 4.43 21.12 21.51
C PHE A 458 4.77 21.85 20.21
N PHE A 459 4.02 21.56 19.14
CA PHE A 459 4.24 22.13 17.81
C PHE A 459 3.48 23.44 17.56
N ASP A 460 2.78 23.99 18.57
CA ASP A 460 2.03 25.24 18.45
C ASP A 460 2.84 26.41 17.86
N PRO A 461 4.15 26.59 18.14
CA PRO A 461 4.95 27.64 17.51
C PRO A 461 4.99 27.58 15.97
N LEU A 462 4.76 26.42 15.36
CA LEU A 462 4.70 26.28 13.90
C LEU A 462 3.44 26.92 13.30
N LYS A 463 2.37 27.11 14.10
CA LYS A 463 1.09 27.67 13.65
C LYS A 463 1.19 29.13 13.22
N ASP A 464 2.21 29.84 13.67
CA ASP A 464 2.48 31.23 13.25
C ASP A 464 2.85 31.31 11.76
N LYS A 465 3.41 30.24 11.20
CA LYS A 465 3.88 30.19 9.81
C LYS A 465 3.12 29.22 8.92
N TYR A 466 2.53 28.17 9.48
CA TYR A 466 1.94 27.08 8.72
C TYR A 466 0.57 26.69 9.27
N THR A 467 -0.31 26.20 8.40
CA THR A 467 -1.56 25.54 8.86
C THR A 467 -1.21 24.11 9.23
N THR A 468 -0.99 23.83 10.51
CA THR A 468 -0.57 22.50 11.00
C THR A 468 -1.72 21.51 11.04
N HIS A 469 -1.45 20.26 10.64
CA HIS A 469 -2.38 19.14 10.70
C HIS A 469 -1.69 17.91 11.30
N PHE A 470 -2.42 17.16 12.12
CA PHE A 470 -1.98 15.91 12.74
C PHE A 470 -2.96 14.79 12.42
N LEU A 471 -2.55 13.54 12.66
CA LEU A 471 -3.42 12.38 12.49
C LEU A 471 -4.76 12.57 13.23
N ASP A 472 -4.70 12.87 14.52
CA ASP A 472 -5.89 12.94 15.39
C ASP A 472 -6.89 14.05 15.03
N ASP A 473 -6.51 15.03 14.18
CA ASP A 473 -7.44 16.01 13.61
C ASP A 473 -8.49 15.35 12.70
N TYR A 474 -8.25 14.11 12.27
CA TYR A 474 -9.08 13.32 11.37
C TYR A 474 -9.68 12.07 12.04
N LYS A 475 -9.79 12.09 13.37
CA LYS A 475 -10.30 10.96 14.17
C LYS A 475 -11.67 10.45 13.72
N ASP A 476 -12.48 11.30 13.11
CA ASP A 476 -13.78 10.95 12.54
C ASP A 476 -13.70 9.89 11.41
N LEU A 477 -12.52 9.65 10.85
CA LEU A 477 -12.28 8.61 9.85
C LEU A 477 -12.18 7.19 10.43
N TRP A 478 -12.00 7.05 11.75
CA TRP A 478 -11.94 5.75 12.45
C TRP A 478 -12.70 5.71 13.78
N ASP A 479 -13.47 6.74 14.10
CA ASP A 479 -14.36 6.74 15.28
C ASP A 479 -15.54 5.78 15.11
N GLU A 480 -16.42 5.71 16.11
CA GLU A 480 -17.56 4.79 16.14
C GLU A 480 -18.57 5.03 15.01
N GLN A 481 -18.58 6.22 14.40
CA GLN A 481 -19.47 6.60 13.31
C GLN A 481 -18.85 6.33 11.93
N SER A 482 -17.54 6.08 11.87
CA SER A 482 -16.81 5.85 10.63
C SER A 482 -17.19 4.55 9.91
N ASP A 483 -17.01 4.55 8.58
CA ASP A 483 -17.12 3.33 7.79
C ASP A 483 -16.02 2.31 8.14
N TRP A 484 -14.81 2.79 8.46
CA TRP A 484 -13.70 1.94 8.90
C TRP A 484 -14.12 1.10 10.11
N TYR A 485 -14.66 1.75 11.16
CA TYR A 485 -15.06 1.08 12.40
C TYR A 485 -16.15 0.04 12.16
N ARG A 486 -17.16 0.37 11.33
CA ARG A 486 -18.24 -0.56 10.99
C ARG A 486 -17.73 -1.77 10.21
N GLU A 487 -16.82 -1.56 9.27
CA GLU A 487 -16.24 -2.63 8.46
C GLU A 487 -15.32 -3.55 9.27
N THR A 488 -14.44 -2.98 10.09
CA THR A 488 -13.51 -3.76 10.93
C THR A 488 -14.24 -4.47 12.06
N MET A 489 -15.25 -3.86 12.68
CA MET A 489 -16.11 -4.54 13.66
C MET A 489 -16.82 -5.74 13.04
N LYS A 490 -17.38 -5.59 11.83
CA LYS A 490 -18.03 -6.70 11.12
C LYS A 490 -17.04 -7.83 10.83
N LEU A 491 -15.83 -7.47 10.40
CA LEU A 491 -14.74 -8.41 10.15
C LEU A 491 -14.32 -9.14 11.43
N ASN A 492 -14.34 -8.44 12.57
CA ASN A 492 -13.99 -8.92 13.89
C ASN A 492 -15.19 -9.53 14.65
N ASN A 493 -16.11 -10.18 13.96
CA ASN A 493 -17.27 -10.87 14.56
C ASN A 493 -18.15 -9.98 15.47
N GLY A 494 -18.27 -8.69 15.15
CA GLY A 494 -19.07 -7.73 15.93
C GLY A 494 -18.32 -7.09 17.11
N VAL A 495 -17.05 -7.43 17.32
CA VAL A 495 -16.22 -6.84 18.38
C VAL A 495 -15.52 -5.59 17.84
N ALA A 496 -15.61 -4.48 18.58
CA ALA A 496 -14.94 -3.23 18.22
C ALA A 496 -13.44 -3.43 18.06
N VAL A 497 -12.85 -2.77 17.06
CA VAL A 497 -11.41 -2.79 16.80
C VAL A 497 -10.85 -1.42 17.15
N GLU A 498 -9.85 -1.37 18.03
CA GLU A 498 -9.10 -0.16 18.32
C GLU A 498 -8.22 0.22 17.13
N PHE A 499 -8.16 1.52 16.82
CA PHE A 499 -7.21 2.05 15.84
C PHE A 499 -5.81 2.13 16.47
N ASP A 500 -5.15 0.96 16.52
CA ASP A 500 -3.93 0.71 17.28
C ASP A 500 -2.70 1.48 16.76
N GLY A 501 -1.61 1.44 17.53
CA GLY A 501 -0.39 2.16 17.22
C GLY A 501 0.21 1.80 15.86
N TYR A 502 0.13 0.55 15.41
CA TYR A 502 0.67 0.18 14.11
C TYR A 502 -0.19 0.75 12.97
N MET A 503 -1.52 0.74 13.11
CA MET A 503 -2.40 1.40 12.15
C MET A 503 -2.14 2.91 12.07
N ARG A 504 -1.95 3.55 13.22
CA ARG A 504 -1.64 4.98 13.31
C ARG A 504 -0.35 5.31 12.58
N ILE A 505 0.75 4.61 12.89
CA ILE A 505 2.04 4.82 12.23
C ILE A 505 1.94 4.53 10.73
N SER A 506 1.19 3.48 10.35
CA SER A 506 0.98 3.13 8.94
C SER A 506 0.24 4.23 8.18
N VAL A 507 -0.80 4.84 8.76
CA VAL A 507 -1.52 5.94 8.12
C VAL A 507 -0.67 7.21 8.09
N ASP A 508 -0.02 7.56 9.20
CA ASP A 508 0.87 8.74 9.28
C ASP A 508 1.97 8.71 8.23
N THR A 509 2.66 7.57 8.12
CA THR A 509 3.74 7.36 7.15
C THR A 509 3.24 7.52 5.72
N GLU A 510 2.05 7.00 5.42
CA GLU A 510 1.46 7.07 4.09
C GLU A 510 0.94 8.46 3.72
N VAL A 511 0.41 9.21 4.69
CA VAL A 511 0.06 10.63 4.48
C VAL A 511 1.34 11.44 4.27
N PHE A 512 2.39 11.19 5.06
CA PHE A 512 3.70 11.84 4.87
C PHE A 512 4.25 11.64 3.45
N TYR A 513 4.24 10.41 2.93
CA TYR A 513 4.73 10.13 1.57
C TYR A 513 3.90 10.74 0.43
N ARG A 514 2.70 11.25 0.72
CA ARG A 514 1.85 11.97 -0.25
C ARG A 514 2.03 13.48 -0.21
N GLY A 515 2.77 14.00 0.77
CA GLY A 515 3.17 15.41 0.80
C GLY A 515 4.10 15.75 -0.37
N LYS A 516 3.97 16.98 -0.88
CA LYS A 516 4.78 17.51 -2.00
C LYS A 516 6.26 17.57 -1.62
N LYS A 517 6.55 18.21 -0.49
CA LYS A 517 7.86 18.15 0.18
C LYS A 517 7.77 17.22 1.39
N GLN A 518 8.81 16.41 1.56
CA GLN A 518 8.94 15.37 2.58
C GLN A 518 10.20 15.67 3.37
N ILE A 519 10.04 16.06 4.63
CA ILE A 519 11.15 16.40 5.52
C ILE A 519 11.21 15.35 6.62
N GLU A 520 12.27 14.54 6.64
CA GLU A 520 12.44 13.46 7.62
C GLU A 520 13.23 13.92 8.85
N THR A 521 12.96 13.33 10.01
CA THR A 521 13.75 13.65 11.21
C THR A 521 15.23 13.39 10.99
N PHE A 522 15.53 12.13 10.68
CA PHE A 522 16.88 11.69 10.38
C PHE A 522 17.16 12.04 8.92
N ASN A 523 18.31 12.66 8.66
CA ASN A 523 18.77 13.24 7.38
C ASN A 523 18.40 14.71 7.14
N ASP A 524 17.17 15.17 7.45
CA ASP A 524 16.79 16.57 7.17
C ASP A 524 16.78 17.50 8.38
N LEU A 525 16.36 17.01 9.56
CA LEU A 525 16.20 17.84 10.76
C LEU A 525 17.38 17.69 11.72
N THR A 526 17.88 16.47 11.91
CA THR A 526 19.01 16.17 12.80
C THR A 526 20.19 15.53 12.06
N SER A 527 21.39 15.75 12.62
CA SER A 527 22.62 15.06 12.23
C SER A 527 22.76 13.66 12.85
N ASP A 528 21.91 13.32 13.82
CA ASP A 528 21.93 12.00 14.43
C ASP A 528 21.47 10.91 13.44
N CYS A 529 22.03 9.70 13.61
CA CYS A 529 21.66 8.56 12.80
C CYS A 529 20.38 7.90 13.33
N LYS A 530 19.52 7.42 12.43
CA LYS A 530 18.26 6.74 12.79
C LYS A 530 18.45 5.60 13.80
N ASP A 531 19.48 4.79 13.62
CA ASP A 531 19.80 3.66 14.51
C ASP A 531 20.82 4.00 15.61
N GLY A 532 21.09 5.28 15.87
CA GLY A 532 21.97 5.77 16.93
C GLY A 532 23.44 5.96 16.52
N VAL A 533 24.29 6.38 17.46
CA VAL A 533 25.69 6.75 17.17
C VAL A 533 26.44 5.64 16.41
N ASN A 534 27.21 6.05 15.39
CA ASN A 534 28.02 5.20 14.50
C ASN A 534 27.24 4.28 13.53
N THR A 535 25.94 4.52 13.31
CA THR A 535 25.15 3.72 12.35
C THR A 535 24.82 4.43 11.04
N CYS A 536 25.18 5.70 10.88
CA CYS A 536 24.96 6.43 9.63
C CYS A 536 25.70 5.71 8.50
N THR A 537 24.95 5.28 7.48
CA THR A 537 25.55 4.80 6.23
C THR A 537 26.19 5.98 5.52
N SER A 538 27.45 5.81 5.09
CA SER A 538 28.20 6.79 4.30
C SER A 538 27.62 6.92 2.89
N SER A 539 26.41 7.43 2.73
CA SER A 539 25.83 7.78 1.43
C SER A 539 24.50 8.49 1.62
N SER A 540 24.57 9.82 1.55
CA SER A 540 23.49 10.75 1.21
C SER A 540 23.01 10.58 -0.21
#